data_AF-A0A3E4E4X6-F1
#
_entry.id   AF-A0A3E4E4X6-F1
#
_cell.length_a   1.000
_cell.length_b   1.000
_cell.length_c   1.000
_cell.angle_alpha   90.00
_cell.angle_beta   90.00
_cell.angle_gamma   90.00
#
_symmetry.space_group_name_H-M   'P 1'
#
loop_
_entity.id
_entity.type
_entity.pdbx_description
1 polymer ?
#
loop_
_entity_poly.entity_id
_entity_poly.type
_entity_poly.pdbx_seq_one_letter_code
_entity_poly.pdbx_strand_id
1 'polypeptide(L)'
;MLNENQNGKQEWVYCPVCGNKTRLRLREDTVLTHFPLFCPKCKKESLIDAKEYVVKTAGKALADKADRTPEEDDMLDMMLNGSERVKAENLKHIIDWYDTAERGEK
;
A
#
# COMPACT_ATOMS: atom_id res chain seq x y z
N MET A 1 -38.64 -9.04 -29.83
CA MET A 1 -38.12 -10.20 -29.07
C MET A 1 -36.70 -9.83 -28.64
N LEU A 2 -36.53 -9.21 -27.47
CA LEU A 2 -35.20 -9.08 -26.86
C LEU A 2 -35.03 -10.32 -25.99
N ASN A 3 -34.39 -11.30 -26.61
CA ASN A 3 -34.21 -12.62 -26.07
C ASN A 3 -33.22 -12.60 -24.89
N GLU A 4 -33.61 -13.37 -23.88
CA GLU A 4 -32.76 -14.28 -23.11
C GLU A 4 -31.74 -13.63 -22.15
N ASN A 5 -32.16 -13.55 -20.88
CA ASN A 5 -31.40 -14.05 -19.73
C ASN A 5 -29.87 -14.13 -19.91
N GLN A 6 -29.22 -13.00 -20.10
CA GLN A 6 -27.81 -12.89 -19.70
C GLN A 6 -27.82 -12.72 -18.19
N ASN A 7 -27.95 -13.85 -17.47
CA ASN A 7 -27.61 -13.92 -16.06
C ASN A 7 -26.11 -13.64 -15.97
N GLY A 8 -25.76 -12.35 -16.03
CA GLY A 8 -24.39 -11.86 -16.11
C GLY A 8 -23.61 -12.47 -14.96
N LYS A 9 -22.61 -13.29 -15.29
CA LYS A 9 -21.82 -14.00 -14.28
C LYS A 9 -21.32 -12.97 -13.28
N GLN A 10 -21.55 -13.21 -12.00
CA GLN A 10 -21.07 -12.33 -10.94
C GLN A 10 -20.03 -13.09 -10.13
N GLU A 11 -18.82 -12.56 -10.09
CA GLU A 11 -17.73 -13.12 -9.29
C GLU A 11 -17.56 -12.34 -8.00
N TRP A 12 -17.18 -13.06 -6.94
CA TRP A 12 -16.94 -12.45 -5.64
C TRP A 12 -15.51 -11.92 -5.56
N VAL A 13 -15.36 -10.72 -5.01
CA VAL A 13 -14.04 -10.17 -4.73
C VAL A 13 -13.54 -10.69 -3.40
N TYR A 14 -12.29 -11.17 -3.39
CA TYR A 14 -11.61 -11.62 -2.18
C TYR A 14 -10.65 -10.55 -1.68
N CYS A 15 -10.52 -10.45 -0.37
CA CYS A 15 -9.62 -9.49 0.25
C CYS A 15 -8.16 -9.84 -0.10
N PRO A 16 -7.35 -8.91 -0.63
CA PRO A 16 -5.96 -9.19 -1.01
C PRO A 16 -5.02 -9.41 0.18
N VAL A 17 -5.46 -9.07 1.40
CA VAL A 17 -4.68 -9.23 2.63
C VAL A 17 -4.91 -10.59 3.28
N CYS A 18 -6.16 -11.05 3.34
CA CYS A 18 -6.51 -12.26 4.11
C CYS A 18 -7.22 -13.35 3.30
N GLY A 19 -7.44 -13.13 1.99
CA GLY A 19 -8.14 -14.08 1.12
C GLY A 19 -9.61 -14.29 1.47
N ASN A 20 -10.17 -13.54 2.43
CA ASN A 20 -11.58 -13.70 2.80
C ASN A 20 -12.51 -13.04 1.80
N LYS A 21 -13.63 -13.71 1.55
CA LYS A 21 -14.71 -13.21 0.70
C LYS A 21 -15.21 -11.86 1.20
N THR A 22 -15.23 -10.85 0.32
CA THR A 22 -15.78 -9.53 0.64
C THR A 22 -17.27 -9.45 0.28
N ARG A 23 -17.90 -8.32 0.59
CA ARG A 23 -19.30 -8.04 0.21
C ARG A 23 -19.44 -7.57 -1.24
N LEU A 24 -18.32 -7.34 -1.94
CA LEU A 24 -18.30 -6.81 -3.30
C LEU A 24 -18.43 -7.94 -4.32
N ARG A 25 -19.30 -7.75 -5.31
CA ARG A 25 -19.44 -8.61 -6.49
C ARG A 25 -19.11 -7.79 -7.73
N LEU A 26 -18.36 -8.38 -8.65
CA LEU A 26 -18.06 -7.79 -9.94
C LEU A 26 -18.90 -8.46 -11.03
N ARG A 27 -19.37 -7.65 -11.98
CA ARG A 27 -19.93 -8.10 -13.25
C ARG A 27 -18.85 -7.89 -14.33
N GLU A 28 -19.02 -8.52 -15.49
CA GLU A 28 -18.09 -8.46 -16.63
C GLU A 28 -17.78 -7.02 -17.09
N ASP A 29 -18.80 -6.17 -17.08
CA ASP A 29 -18.76 -4.76 -17.47
C ASP A 29 -18.30 -3.81 -16.34
N THR A 30 -18.03 -4.34 -15.14
CA THR A 30 -17.66 -3.51 -13.99
C THR A 30 -16.18 -3.11 -14.07
N VAL A 31 -15.93 -1.80 -14.13
CA VAL A 31 -14.59 -1.21 -14.00
C VAL A 31 -14.51 -0.43 -12.69
N LEU A 32 -13.57 -0.81 -11.83
CA LEU A 32 -13.23 -0.09 -10.61
C LEU A 32 -11.80 0.42 -10.71
N THR A 33 -11.57 1.68 -10.38
CA THR A 33 -10.25 2.31 -10.35
C THR A 33 -10.04 3.00 -9.01
N HIS A 34 -8.93 2.73 -8.34
CA HIS A 34 -8.59 3.23 -7.01
C HIS A 34 -9.75 3.08 -6.00
N PHE A 35 -10.47 1.96 -6.07
CA PHE A 35 -11.65 1.75 -5.24
C PHE A 35 -11.24 1.28 -3.83
N PRO A 36 -11.66 1.97 -2.76
CA PRO A 36 -11.34 1.56 -1.39
C PRO A 36 -12.19 0.34 -1.00
N LEU A 37 -11.56 -0.83 -0.96
CA LEU A 37 -12.17 -2.06 -0.48
C LEU A 37 -11.92 -2.23 1.03
N PHE A 38 -12.98 -2.08 1.82
CA PHE A 38 -12.93 -2.37 3.26
C PHE A 38 -13.04 -3.88 3.54
N CYS A 39 -12.14 -4.41 4.37
CA CYS A 39 -12.23 -5.77 4.88
C CYS A 39 -12.60 -5.80 6.37
N PRO A 40 -13.75 -6.37 6.76
CA PRO A 40 -14.15 -6.43 8.18
C PRO A 40 -13.27 -7.35 9.03
N LYS A 41 -12.59 -8.36 8.44
CA LYS A 41 -11.63 -9.20 9.16
C LYS A 41 -10.30 -8.48 9.43
N CYS A 42 -9.77 -7.77 8.44
CA CYS A 42 -8.52 -7.04 8.59
C CYS A 42 -8.70 -5.68 9.27
N LYS A 43 -9.93 -5.16 9.29
CA LYS A 43 -10.29 -3.80 9.75
C LYS A 43 -9.47 -2.70 9.06
N LYS A 44 -9.08 -2.95 7.81
CA LYS A 44 -8.27 -2.07 6.98
C LYS A 44 -8.91 -1.92 5.61
N GLU A 45 -8.65 -0.78 5.00
CA GLU A 45 -9.03 -0.48 3.63
C GLU A 45 -7.84 -0.77 2.70
N SER A 46 -8.12 -1.22 1.48
CA SER A 46 -7.12 -1.45 0.46
C SER A 46 -7.64 -0.91 -0.86
N LEU A 47 -6.81 -0.16 -1.58
CA LEU A 47 -7.17 0.33 -2.91
C LEU A 47 -7.06 -0.82 -3.92
N ILE A 48 -8.14 -1.04 -4.67
CA ILE A 48 -8.18 -2.05 -5.72
C ILE A 48 -8.57 -1.44 -7.06
N ASP A 49 -8.01 -2.01 -8.11
CA ASP A 49 -8.43 -1.81 -9.49
C ASP A 49 -9.05 -3.12 -9.99
N ALA A 50 -10.22 -3.05 -10.64
CA ALA A 50 -10.87 -4.22 -11.19
C ALA A 50 -11.34 -3.97 -12.62
N LYS A 51 -11.06 -4.91 -13.54
CA LYS A 51 -11.55 -4.90 -14.91
C LYS A 51 -11.77 -6.34 -15.38
N GLU A 52 -12.93 -6.63 -15.99
CA GLU A 52 -13.25 -7.96 -16.56
C GLU A 52 -12.99 -9.10 -15.54
N TYR A 53 -13.43 -8.91 -14.29
CA TYR A 53 -13.21 -9.81 -13.14
C TYR A 53 -11.79 -9.91 -12.58
N VAL A 54 -10.80 -9.27 -13.20
CA VAL A 54 -9.43 -9.24 -12.69
C VAL A 54 -9.30 -8.17 -11.62
N VAL A 55 -9.11 -8.56 -10.36
CA VAL A 55 -8.86 -7.63 -9.23
C VAL A 55 -7.36 -7.50 -8.99
N LYS A 56 -6.84 -6.28 -9.06
CA LYS A 56 -5.46 -5.90 -8.77
C LYS A 56 -5.44 -4.96 -7.56
N THR A 57 -4.44 -5.07 -6.70
CA THR A 57 -4.20 -4.07 -5.66
C THR A 57 -3.46 -2.88 -6.24
N ALA A 58 -4.04 -1.69 -6.12
CA ALA A 58 -3.36 -0.44 -6.45
C ALA A 58 -2.24 -0.23 -5.42
N GLY A 59 -0.98 -0.29 -5.86
CA GLY A 59 0.20 -0.04 -5.04
C GLY A 59 1.16 -1.22 -4.84
N LYS A 60 0.79 -2.47 -5.15
CA LYS A 60 1.76 -3.60 -5.11
C LYS A 60 2.74 -3.61 -6.29
N ALA A 61 2.42 -2.90 -7.37
CA ALA A 61 3.24 -2.85 -8.57
C ALA A 61 4.63 -2.19 -8.38
N LEU A 62 4.92 -1.59 -7.21
CA LEU A 62 6.26 -1.08 -6.88
C LEU A 62 7.07 -2.07 -6.04
N ALA A 63 6.43 -2.78 -5.10
CA ALA A 63 7.10 -3.76 -4.24
C ALA A 63 7.46 -5.06 -4.97
N ASP A 64 6.67 -5.44 -5.98
CA ASP A 64 6.82 -6.71 -6.71
C ASP A 64 7.55 -6.56 -8.07
N LYS A 65 8.14 -5.39 -8.38
CA LYS A 65 9.02 -5.23 -9.54
C LYS A 65 10.35 -5.93 -9.24
N ALA A 66 10.65 -6.99 -9.98
CA ALA A 66 11.97 -7.63 -9.95
C ALA A 66 13.06 -6.71 -10.52
N ASP A 67 12.70 -5.82 -11.45
CA ASP A 67 13.60 -4.87 -12.13
C ASP A 67 13.46 -3.47 -11.52
N ARG A 68 13.81 -3.30 -10.24
CA ARG A 68 13.93 -1.97 -9.64
C ARG A 68 15.18 -1.28 -10.17
N THR A 69 15.08 0.01 -10.49
CA THR A 69 16.28 0.76 -10.85
C THR A 69 17.16 0.95 -9.60
N PRO A 70 18.48 1.11 -9.76
CA PRO A 70 19.37 1.40 -8.63
C PRO A 70 18.92 2.59 -7.79
N GLU A 71 18.26 3.58 -8.41
CA GLU A 71 17.70 4.75 -7.74
C GLU A 71 16.44 4.41 -6.92
N GLU A 72 15.55 3.56 -7.44
CA GLU A 72 14.37 3.08 -6.70
C GLU A 72 14.79 2.26 -5.47
N ASP A 73 15.86 1.46 -5.59
CA ASP A 73 16.44 0.70 -4.48
C ASP A 73 17.16 1.61 -3.46
N ASP A 74 17.91 2.63 -3.90
CA ASP A 74 18.55 3.61 -3.00
C ASP A 74 17.51 4.45 -2.25
N MET A 75 16.41 4.84 -2.90
CA MET A 75 15.30 5.53 -2.23
C MET A 75 14.62 4.63 -1.20
N LEU A 76 14.45 3.34 -1.49
CA LEU A 76 13.86 2.39 -0.55
C LEU A 76 14.78 2.13 0.64
N ASP A 77 16.08 2.00 0.42
CA ASP A 77 17.08 1.88 1.48
C ASP A 77 17.10 3.12 2.38
N MET A 78 17.05 4.31 1.78
CA MET A 78 16.99 5.57 2.51
C MET A 78 15.74 5.67 3.40
N MET A 79 14.60 5.14 2.95
CA MET A 79 13.37 5.12 3.75
C MET A 79 13.38 4.11 4.90
N LEU A 80 14.02 2.96 4.72
CA LEU A 80 13.98 1.85 5.69
C LEU A 80 15.15 1.90 6.68
N ASN A 81 16.34 2.27 6.21
CA ASN A 81 17.60 2.22 6.97
C ASN A 81 18.28 3.59 7.09
N GLY A 82 17.62 4.67 6.66
CA GLY A 82 18.22 6.02 6.62
C GLY A 82 18.74 6.52 7.96
N SER A 83 18.19 6.07 9.09
CA SER A 83 18.69 6.37 10.44
C SER A 83 20.06 5.76 10.72
N GLU A 84 20.40 4.62 10.11
CA GLU A 84 21.70 3.96 10.28
C GLU A 84 22.83 4.70 9.53
N ARG A 85 22.48 5.46 8.48
CA ARG A 85 23.41 6.33 7.75
C ARG A 85 23.82 7.57 8.55
N VAL A 86 23.00 7.97 9.52
CA VAL A 86 23.25 9.15 10.36
C VAL A 86 24.04 8.70 11.59
N LYS A 87 25.37 8.74 11.49
CA LYS A 87 26.25 8.48 12.62
C LYS A 87 26.04 9.51 13.72
N ALA A 88 25.98 9.06 14.97
CA ALA A 88 25.83 9.94 16.13
C ALA A 88 26.93 11.01 16.20
N GLU A 89 28.14 10.71 15.70
CA GLU A 89 29.24 11.68 15.60
C GLU A 89 28.87 12.92 14.77
N ASN A 90 28.08 12.76 13.71
CA ASN A 90 27.68 13.86 12.83
C ASN A 90 26.60 14.74 13.47
N LEU A 91 25.86 14.21 14.45
CA LEU A 91 24.85 14.92 15.22
C LEU A 91 25.37 15.43 16.56
N LYS A 92 26.65 15.19 16.89
CA LYS A 92 27.24 15.47 18.19
C LYS A 92 27.00 16.90 18.66
N HIS A 93 27.19 17.89 17.80
CA HIS A 93 26.96 19.30 18.16
C HIS A 93 25.51 19.62 18.54
N ILE A 94 24.53 18.94 17.91
CA ILE A 94 23.11 19.14 18.21
C ILE A 94 22.75 18.43 19.51
N ILE A 95 23.28 17.23 19.73
CA ILE A 95 23.11 16.46 20.97
C ILE A 95 23.73 17.22 22.15
N ASP A 96 24.96 17.70 22.00
CA ASP A 96 25.66 18.50 23.01
C ASP A 96 24.86 19.78 23.34
N TRP A 97 24.31 20.46 22.33
CA TRP A 97 23.47 21.64 22.54
C TRP A 97 22.20 21.30 23.35
N TYR A 98 21.50 20.23 23.01
CA TYR A 98 20.29 19.80 23.73
C TYR A 98 20.61 19.44 25.18
N ASP A 99 21.70 18.71 25.42
CA ASP A 99 22.15 18.31 26.75
C ASP A 99 22.61 19.49 27.62
N THR A 100 23.12 20.56 26.99
CA THR A 100 23.43 21.82 27.69
C THR A 100 22.20 22.67 27.95
N ALA A 101 21.19 22.62 27.07
CA ALA A 101 19.93 23.33 27.25
C ALA A 101 19.06 22.71 28.36
N GLU A 102 19.08 21.38 28.53
CA GLU A 102 18.37 20.70 29.63
C GLU A 102 19.09 20.82 30.98
N ARG A 103 20.42 20.92 30.99
CA ARG A 103 21.22 21.32 32.16
C ARG A 103 21.17 22.83 32.30
N GLY A 104 19.99 23.36 32.64
CA GLY A 104 19.73 24.79 32.70
C GLY A 104 20.84 25.62 33.35
N GLU A 105 21.63 26.28 32.52
CA GLU A 105 22.34 27.50 32.90
C GLU A 105 21.32 28.64 32.80
N LYS A 106 20.75 28.99 33.95
CA LYS A 106 20.23 30.34 34.20
C LYS A 106 21.38 31.28 34.52
#